data_AF-R7I8V2-F1
#
_entry.id   AF-R7I8V2-F1
#
_cell.length_a   1.000
_cell.length_b   1.000
_cell.length_c   1.000
_cell.angle_alpha   90.00
_cell.angle_beta   90.00
_cell.angle_gamma   90.00
#
_symmetry.space_group_name_H-M   'P 1'
#
loop_
_entity.id
_entity.type
_entity.pdbx_description
1 polymer ?
#
loop_
_entity_poly.entity_id
_entity_poly.type
_entity_poly.pdbx_seq_one_letter_code
_entity_poly.pdbx_strand_id
1 'polypeptide(L)'
;MNRYFIARILGCILVLSGLFVYQGKAQEWQKAKEENQKQVAEVENYNRQIEKEQRAKKEEALYKDGSYEGTAKGFGGDIVVSVTIQSDTITAVEVVSAKKEDSAYLSMAMEMPKRIMDAQSYEVDTVTGATYSSTGIKNAVKAALEKAK
;
A
#
# COMPACT_ATOMS: atom_id res chain seq x y z
N MET A 1 -18.55 -34.96 73.98
CA MET A 1 -18.72 -34.25 72.69
C MET A 1 -19.17 -35.28 71.63
N ASN A 2 -20.26 -35.01 70.91
CA ASN A 2 -20.96 -36.03 70.13
C ASN A 2 -20.19 -36.36 68.84
N ARG A 3 -19.73 -37.61 68.62
CA ARG A 3 -18.89 -37.99 67.46
C ARG A 3 -19.55 -37.64 66.12
N TYR A 4 -20.89 -37.67 66.08
CA TYR A 4 -21.70 -37.26 64.94
C TYR A 4 -21.69 -35.74 64.66
N PHE A 5 -21.50 -34.91 65.68
CA PHE A 5 -21.40 -33.46 65.53
C PHE A 5 -20.08 -33.06 64.86
N ILE A 6 -18.98 -33.71 65.24
CA ILE A 6 -17.65 -33.48 64.64
C ILE A 6 -17.62 -33.94 63.16
N ALA A 7 -18.22 -35.10 62.85
CA ALA A 7 -18.30 -35.60 61.48
C ALA A 7 -19.10 -34.66 60.55
N ARG A 8 -20.17 -34.04 61.04
CA ARG A 8 -20.96 -33.04 60.30
C ARG A 8 -20.17 -31.76 60.03
N ILE A 9 -19.40 -31.28 60.99
CA ILE A 9 -18.55 -30.10 60.83
C ILE A 9 -17.47 -30.34 59.77
N LEU A 10 -16.79 -31.48 59.80
CA LEU A 10 -15.75 -31.82 58.82
C LEU A 10 -16.31 -31.94 57.40
N GLY A 11 -17.51 -32.50 57.24
CA GLY A 11 -18.20 -32.54 55.95
C GLY A 11 -18.51 -31.15 55.37
N CYS A 12 -18.97 -30.22 56.22
CA CYS A 12 -19.22 -28.83 55.79
C CYS A 12 -17.92 -28.12 55.36
N ILE A 13 -16.81 -28.33 56.06
CA ILE A 13 -15.52 -27.71 55.73
C ILE A 13 -15.02 -28.18 54.35
N LEU A 14 -15.16 -29.47 54.02
CA LEU A 14 -14.77 -30.00 52.71
C LEU A 14 -15.58 -29.36 51.57
N VAL A 15 -16.91 -29.25 51.74
CA VAL A 15 -17.78 -28.60 50.74
C VAL A 15 -17.42 -27.12 50.55
N LEU A 16 -17.19 -26.40 51.64
CA LEU A 16 -16.80 -24.98 51.59
C LEU A 16 -15.44 -24.77 50.91
N SER A 17 -14.47 -25.66 51.17
CA SER A 17 -13.15 -25.60 50.52
C SER A 17 -13.22 -25.79 49.00
N GLY A 18 -14.05 -26.72 48.52
CA GLY A 18 -14.27 -26.93 47.09
C GLY A 18 -14.97 -25.75 46.42
N LEU A 19 -15.96 -25.14 47.09
CA LEU A 19 -16.65 -23.95 46.60
C LEU A 19 -15.69 -22.76 46.46
N PHE A 20 -14.79 -22.59 47.42
CA PHE A 20 -13.78 -21.51 47.42
C PHE A 20 -12.80 -21.67 46.24
N VAL A 21 -12.31 -22.89 46.00
CA VAL A 21 -11.45 -23.19 44.84
C VAL A 21 -12.18 -22.90 43.51
N TYR A 22 -13.45 -23.30 43.39
CA TYR A 22 -14.27 -23.03 42.21
C TYR A 22 -14.47 -21.52 41.98
N GLN A 23 -14.76 -20.75 43.02
CA GLN A 23 -14.92 -19.30 42.95
C GLN A 23 -13.63 -18.60 42.54
N GLY A 24 -12.47 -19.03 43.05
CA GLY A 24 -11.17 -18.51 42.63
C GLY A 24 -10.88 -18.73 41.15
N LYS A 25 -11.14 -19.94 40.63
CA LYS A 25 -11.02 -20.25 39.20
C LYS A 25 -11.99 -19.46 38.34
N ALA A 26 -13.24 -19.28 38.79
CA ALA A 26 -14.21 -18.46 38.11
C ALA A 26 -13.75 -17.00 38.02
N GLN A 27 -13.16 -16.44 39.07
CA GLN A 27 -12.62 -15.07 39.06
C GLN A 27 -11.40 -14.93 38.14
N GLU A 28 -10.50 -15.91 38.11
CA GLU A 28 -9.37 -15.96 37.14
C GLU A 28 -9.88 -15.93 35.69
N TRP A 29 -10.89 -16.73 35.36
CA TRP A 29 -11.49 -16.73 34.03
C TRP A 29 -12.20 -15.42 33.69
N GLN A 30 -12.81 -14.74 34.66
CA GLN A 30 -13.38 -13.41 34.41
C GLN A 30 -12.29 -12.38 34.10
N LYS A 31 -11.20 -12.35 34.89
CA LYS A 31 -10.07 -11.45 34.63
C LYS A 31 -9.41 -11.75 33.28
N ALA A 32 -9.18 -13.03 32.97
CA ALA A 32 -8.61 -13.43 31.69
C ALA A 32 -9.53 -13.07 30.52
N LYS A 33 -10.85 -13.20 30.67
CA LYS A 33 -11.82 -12.73 29.66
C LYS A 33 -11.79 -11.21 29.48
N GLU A 34 -11.76 -10.46 30.57
CA GLU A 34 -11.69 -8.99 30.53
C GLU A 34 -10.38 -8.51 29.89
N GLU A 35 -9.26 -9.14 30.23
CA GLU A 35 -7.95 -8.85 29.64
C GLU A 35 -7.93 -9.19 28.14
N ASN A 36 -8.39 -10.38 27.77
CA ASN A 36 -8.53 -10.77 26.36
C ASN A 36 -9.46 -9.80 25.60
N GLN A 37 -10.54 -9.34 26.23
CA GLN A 37 -11.46 -8.37 25.63
C GLN A 37 -10.79 -7.00 25.42
N LYS A 38 -9.96 -6.54 26.36
CA LYS A 38 -9.18 -5.30 26.20
C LYS A 38 -8.16 -5.42 25.07
N GLN A 39 -7.45 -6.54 25.01
CA GLN A 39 -6.48 -6.81 23.93
C GLN A 39 -7.17 -6.83 22.56
N VAL A 40 -8.35 -7.47 22.44
CA VAL A 40 -9.13 -7.45 21.19
C VAL A 40 -9.55 -6.02 20.81
N ALA A 41 -10.04 -5.23 21.77
CA ALA A 41 -10.45 -3.85 21.52
C ALA A 41 -9.27 -2.95 21.09
N GLU A 42 -8.07 -3.17 21.64
CA GLU A 42 -6.85 -2.48 21.25
C GLU A 42 -6.45 -2.82 19.81
N VAL A 43 -6.44 -4.10 19.45
CA VAL A 43 -6.14 -4.56 18.08
C VAL A 43 -7.15 -3.99 17.07
N GLU A 44 -8.44 -3.97 17.41
CA GLU A 44 -9.46 -3.35 16.54
C GLU A 44 -9.24 -1.85 16.35
N ASN A 45 -8.82 -1.14 17.40
CA ASN A 45 -8.50 0.28 17.30
C ASN A 45 -7.27 0.51 16.39
N TYR A 46 -6.22 -0.29 16.58
CA TYR A 46 -5.03 -0.26 15.74
C TYR A 46 -5.37 -0.52 14.26
N ASN A 47 -6.18 -1.53 13.97
CA ASN A 47 -6.62 -1.83 12.60
C ASN A 47 -7.43 -0.67 12.00
N ARG A 48 -8.33 -0.06 12.77
CA ARG A 48 -9.07 1.14 12.32
C ARG A 48 -8.16 2.33 12.02
N GLN A 49 -7.05 2.48 12.74
CA GLN A 49 -6.07 3.54 12.47
C GLN A 49 -5.34 3.27 11.16
N ILE A 50 -4.86 2.04 10.93
CA ILE A 50 -4.23 1.64 9.67
C ILE A 50 -5.16 1.88 8.48
N GLU A 51 -6.43 1.48 8.59
CA GLU A 51 -7.42 1.68 7.52
C GLU A 51 -7.63 3.17 7.21
N LYS A 52 -7.67 4.02 8.24
CA LYS A 52 -7.77 5.48 8.06
C LYS A 52 -6.53 6.06 7.41
N GLU A 53 -5.34 5.65 7.82
CA GLU A 53 -4.06 6.09 7.23
C GLU A 53 -3.95 5.67 5.77
N GLN A 54 -4.30 4.42 5.44
CA GLN A 54 -4.31 3.93 4.06
C GLN A 54 -5.32 4.69 3.20
N ARG A 55 -6.50 4.99 3.75
CA ARG A 55 -7.51 5.78 3.05
C ARG A 55 -7.05 7.22 2.82
N ALA A 56 -6.46 7.86 3.83
CA ALA A 56 -5.90 9.20 3.70
C ALA A 56 -4.79 9.23 2.62
N LYS A 57 -3.88 8.26 2.65
CA LYS A 57 -2.82 8.12 1.64
C LYS A 57 -3.39 7.92 0.22
N LYS A 58 -4.50 7.20 0.08
CA LYS A 58 -5.18 7.01 -1.21
C LYS A 58 -5.90 8.28 -1.68
N GLU A 59 -6.47 9.06 -0.75
CA GLU A 59 -7.12 10.34 -1.07
C GLU A 59 -6.08 11.43 -1.45
N GLU A 60 -4.85 11.33 -0.95
CA GLU A 60 -3.72 12.22 -1.29
C GLU A 60 -2.91 11.79 -2.53
N ALA A 61 -3.18 10.60 -3.09
CA ALA A 61 -2.42 10.08 -4.23
C ALA A 61 -2.55 10.98 -5.46
N LEU A 62 -1.42 11.34 -6.06
CA LEU A 62 -1.37 12.21 -7.25
C LEU A 62 -1.81 11.47 -8.52
N TYR A 63 -1.50 10.18 -8.59
CA TYR A 63 -1.73 9.30 -9.70
C TYR A 63 -2.43 8.01 -9.22
N LYS A 64 -3.30 7.50 -10.08
CA LYS A 64 -3.86 6.17 -9.96
C LYS A 64 -2.82 5.16 -10.46
N ASP A 65 -2.65 4.10 -9.70
CA ASP A 65 -1.80 2.98 -10.09
C ASP A 65 -2.34 2.33 -11.38
N GLY A 66 -1.44 2.01 -12.31
CA GLY A 66 -1.81 1.43 -13.59
C GLY A 66 -0.78 1.69 -14.70
N SER A 67 -1.10 1.23 -15.91
CA SER A 67 -0.32 1.51 -17.10
C SER A 67 -1.10 2.42 -18.04
N TYR A 68 -0.49 3.51 -18.46
CA TYR A 68 -1.12 4.56 -19.25
C TYR A 68 -0.30 4.85 -20.49
N GLU A 69 -0.95 4.87 -21.65
CA GLU A 69 -0.31 5.25 -22.89
C GLU A 69 -0.56 6.71 -23.22
N GLY A 70 0.47 7.40 -23.70
CA GLY A 70 0.39 8.74 -24.23
C GLY A 70 1.05 8.83 -25.59
N THR A 71 0.57 9.76 -26.42
CA THR A 71 1.03 9.94 -27.79
C THR A 71 1.39 11.40 -28.01
N ALA A 72 2.52 11.65 -28.65
CA ALA A 72 2.93 12.99 -29.05
C ALA A 72 3.79 12.97 -30.31
N LYS A 73 3.88 14.13 -30.97
CA LYS A 73 4.67 14.30 -32.19
C LYS A 73 6.16 14.45 -31.86
N GLY A 74 6.98 13.60 -32.46
CA GLY A 74 8.44 13.71 -32.53
C GLY A 74 8.91 14.48 -33.78
N PHE A 75 10.13 14.20 -34.23
CA PHE A 75 10.71 14.83 -35.42
C PHE A 75 10.01 14.36 -36.69
N GLY A 76 9.91 13.05 -36.89
CA GLY A 76 9.35 12.43 -38.09
C GLY A 76 7.84 12.19 -38.01
N GLY A 77 7.31 11.87 -36.83
CA GLY A 77 5.94 11.45 -36.68
C GLY A 77 5.53 11.22 -35.23
N ASP A 78 4.45 10.46 -35.03
CA ASP A 78 3.93 10.24 -33.68
C ASP A 78 4.72 9.15 -32.96
N ILE A 79 5.01 9.41 -31.68
CA ILE A 79 5.65 8.52 -30.72
C ILE A 79 4.60 8.20 -29.64
N VAL A 80 4.41 6.91 -29.36
CA VAL A 80 3.54 6.37 -28.32
C VAL A 80 4.40 5.80 -27.21
N VAL A 81 4.15 6.23 -25.97
CA VAL A 81 4.87 5.81 -24.78
C VAL A 81 3.88 5.24 -23.76
N SER A 82 4.20 4.08 -23.22
CA SER A 82 3.51 3.49 -22.06
C SER A 82 4.27 3.86 -20.77
N VAL A 83 3.53 4.30 -19.76
CA VAL A 83 4.06 4.64 -18.43
C VAL A 83 3.32 3.81 -17.39
N THR A 84 4.06 3.07 -16.58
CA THR A 84 3.51 2.30 -15.45
C THR A 84 3.75 3.06 -14.15
N ILE A 85 2.71 3.18 -13.33
CA ILE A 85 2.72 3.89 -12.05
C ILE A 85 2.29 2.93 -10.94
N GLN A 86 3.01 2.97 -9.84
CA GLN A 86 2.66 2.28 -8.61
C GLN A 86 2.97 3.17 -7.41
N SER A 87 1.97 3.45 -6.57
CA SER A 87 2.10 4.30 -5.39
C SER A 87 2.77 5.64 -5.70
N ASP A 88 2.21 6.37 -6.67
CA ASP A 88 2.73 7.66 -7.18
C ASP A 88 4.14 7.62 -7.79
N THR A 89 4.72 6.44 -7.97
CA THR A 89 6.06 6.25 -8.52
C THR A 89 5.97 5.70 -9.94
N ILE A 90 6.69 6.30 -10.88
CA ILE A 90 6.88 5.80 -12.24
C ILE A 90 7.82 4.59 -12.17
N THR A 91 7.30 3.39 -12.43
CA THR A 91 8.05 2.13 -12.37
C THR A 91 8.55 1.67 -13.72
N ALA A 92 7.91 2.10 -14.81
CA ALA A 92 8.35 1.80 -16.17
C ALA A 92 7.96 2.92 -17.14
N VAL A 93 8.83 3.16 -18.13
CA VAL A 93 8.58 4.04 -19.27
C VAL A 93 9.06 3.32 -20.52
N GLU A 94 8.17 3.07 -21.49
CA GLU A 94 8.47 2.26 -22.66
C GLU A 94 7.93 2.93 -23.93
N VAL A 95 8.75 3.03 -24.97
CA VAL A 95 8.30 3.47 -26.30
C VAL A 95 7.65 2.27 -27.00
N VAL A 96 6.32 2.26 -27.09
CA VAL A 96 5.55 1.11 -27.63
C VAL A 96 5.29 1.22 -29.13
N SER A 97 5.33 2.44 -29.70
CA SER A 97 5.20 2.65 -31.14
C SER A 97 5.82 3.97 -31.57
N ALA A 98 6.58 3.95 -32.67
CA ALA A 98 7.16 5.15 -33.28
C ALA A 98 7.26 5.00 -34.81
N LYS A 99 6.28 4.35 -35.44
CA LYS A 99 6.36 3.88 -36.84
C LYS A 99 6.58 5.00 -37.87
N LYS A 100 6.17 6.23 -37.57
CA LYS A 100 6.31 7.40 -38.45
C LYS A 100 7.49 8.28 -38.06
N GLU A 101 8.22 7.94 -37.00
CA GLU A 101 9.35 8.71 -36.52
C GLU A 101 10.61 8.38 -37.33
N ASP A 102 11.55 9.32 -37.36
CA ASP A 102 12.86 9.08 -37.95
C ASP A 102 13.70 8.19 -37.01
N SER A 103 14.24 7.10 -37.54
CA SER A 103 14.93 6.09 -36.73
C SER A 103 16.25 6.58 -36.13
N ALA A 104 16.97 7.49 -36.80
CA ALA A 104 18.24 8.02 -36.31
C ALA A 104 17.99 8.93 -35.10
N TYR A 105 17.03 9.86 -35.22
CA TYR A 105 16.68 10.75 -34.11
C TYR A 105 16.01 10.01 -32.95
N LEU A 106 15.15 9.02 -33.25
CA LEU A 106 14.54 8.17 -32.23
C LEU A 106 15.61 7.40 -31.45
N SER A 107 16.57 6.76 -32.13
CA SER A 107 17.61 5.97 -31.48
C SER A 107 18.45 6.81 -30.52
N MET A 108 18.76 8.07 -30.88
CA MET A 108 19.44 8.99 -29.98
C MET A 108 18.56 9.39 -28.78
N ALA A 109 17.25 9.54 -29.00
CA ALA A 109 16.29 9.90 -27.95
C ALA A 109 15.91 8.73 -27.02
N MET A 110 16.34 7.49 -27.27
CA MET A 110 16.00 6.33 -26.43
C MET A 110 16.63 6.35 -25.03
N GLU A 111 17.49 7.34 -24.72
CA GLU A 111 17.93 7.59 -23.34
C GLU A 111 16.83 8.25 -22.48
N MET A 112 15.85 8.89 -23.11
CA MET A 112 14.81 9.68 -22.42
C MET A 112 13.95 8.86 -21.45
N PRO A 113 13.46 7.65 -21.77
CA PRO A 113 12.72 6.83 -20.81
C PRO A 113 13.46 6.61 -19.49
N LYS A 114 14.77 6.31 -19.57
CA LYS A 114 15.60 6.13 -18.38
C LYS A 114 15.73 7.43 -17.58
N ARG A 115 16.02 8.57 -18.25
CA ARG A 115 16.12 9.88 -17.58
C ARG A 115 14.82 10.25 -16.85
N ILE A 116 13.68 9.95 -17.46
CA ILE A 116 12.36 10.21 -16.88
C ILE A 116 12.11 9.32 -15.66
N MET A 117 12.49 8.04 -15.72
CA MET A 117 12.41 7.14 -14.57
C MET A 117 13.33 7.59 -13.43
N ASP A 118 14.57 7.96 -13.73
CA ASP A 118 15.54 8.41 -12.73
C ASP A 118 15.09 9.74 -12.07
N ALA A 119 14.51 10.65 -12.84
CA ALA A 119 14.02 11.94 -12.35
C ALA A 119 12.61 11.89 -11.76
N GLN A 120 11.86 10.79 -11.96
CA GLN A 120 10.43 10.68 -11.65
C GLN A 120 9.61 11.84 -12.24
N SER A 121 10.02 12.36 -13.40
CA SER A 121 9.43 13.53 -14.03
C SER A 121 9.68 13.52 -15.52
N TYR A 122 8.71 14.02 -16.30
CA TYR A 122 8.89 14.24 -17.74
C TYR A 122 9.66 15.52 -18.05
N GLU A 123 9.87 16.41 -17.07
CA GLU A 123 10.60 17.68 -17.20
C GLU A 123 12.12 17.48 -17.09
N VAL A 124 12.68 16.65 -17.99
CA VAL A 124 14.12 16.39 -18.09
C VAL A 124 14.72 17.04 -19.35
N ASP A 125 16.04 17.19 -19.36
CA ASP A 125 16.77 17.73 -20.50
C ASP A 125 16.76 16.79 -21.70
N THR A 126 16.60 17.36 -22.89
CA THR A 126 16.62 16.62 -24.16
C THR A 126 18.02 16.13 -24.51
N VAL A 127 18.10 15.09 -25.36
CA VAL A 127 19.39 14.62 -25.90
C VAL A 127 19.86 15.54 -27.03
N THR A 128 21.13 15.96 -26.98
CA THR A 128 21.77 16.77 -28.02
C THR A 128 21.67 16.07 -29.38
N GLY A 129 21.26 16.80 -30.42
CA GLY A 129 21.07 16.24 -31.76
C GLY A 129 19.75 15.49 -31.96
N ALA A 130 18.94 15.30 -30.92
CA ALA A 130 17.64 14.64 -30.98
C ALA A 130 16.54 15.40 -30.23
N THR A 131 16.60 16.74 -30.26
CA THR A 131 15.70 17.62 -29.48
C THR A 131 14.22 17.36 -29.77
N TYR A 132 13.82 17.26 -31.04
CA TYR A 132 12.42 17.06 -31.42
C TYR A 132 11.89 15.69 -31.00
N SER A 133 12.63 14.61 -31.24
CA SER A 133 12.23 13.26 -30.81
C SER A 133 12.25 13.12 -29.28
N SER A 134 13.22 13.73 -28.59
CA SER A 134 13.26 13.80 -27.13
C SER A 134 12.04 14.55 -26.57
N THR A 135 11.66 15.67 -27.19
CA THR A 135 10.46 16.44 -26.82
C THR A 135 9.19 15.64 -27.09
N GLY A 136 9.15 14.86 -28.18
CA GLY A 136 8.07 13.92 -28.46
C GLY A 136 7.89 12.90 -27.34
N ILE A 137 8.98 12.25 -26.89
CA ILE A 137 8.93 11.30 -25.75
C ILE A 137 8.45 12.01 -24.47
N LYS A 138 9.00 13.19 -24.12
CA LYS A 138 8.55 13.97 -22.95
C LYS A 138 7.05 14.24 -22.97
N ASN A 139 6.54 14.70 -24.12
CA ASN A 139 5.14 15.06 -24.29
C ASN A 139 4.23 13.82 -24.28
N ALA A 140 4.70 12.69 -24.81
CA ALA A 140 3.98 11.42 -24.74
C ALA A 140 3.87 10.93 -23.29
N VAL A 141 4.96 10.99 -22.51
CA VAL A 141 4.94 10.68 -21.08
C VAL A 141 4.00 11.64 -20.34
N LYS A 142 4.07 12.95 -20.59
CA LYS A 142 3.14 13.92 -20.02
C LYS A 142 1.68 13.52 -20.29
N ALA A 143 1.36 13.19 -21.54
CA ALA A 143 0.01 12.77 -21.92
C ALA A 143 -0.44 11.48 -21.22
N ALA A 144 0.48 10.55 -20.95
CA ALA A 144 0.19 9.36 -20.15
C ALA A 144 -0.08 9.71 -18.68
N LEU A 145 0.76 10.55 -18.07
CA LEU A 145 0.60 10.98 -16.67
C LEU A 145 -0.67 11.79 -16.44
N GLU A 146 -1.11 12.59 -17.41
CA GLU A 146 -2.40 13.31 -17.31
C GLU A 146 -3.60 12.34 -17.28
N LYS A 147 -3.51 11.16 -17.90
CA LYS A 147 -4.54 10.12 -17.83
C LYS A 147 -4.52 9.35 -16.50
N ALA A 148 -3.41 9.40 -15.80
CA ALA A 148 -3.24 8.73 -14.50
C ALA A 148 -3.82 9.53 -13.34
N LYS A 149 -4.07 10.83 -13.49
CA LYS A 149 -4.76 11.64 -12.48
C LYS A 149 -6.21 11.17 -12.27
#